data_AF-A0A0B7KAL8-F1
#
_entry.id   AF-A0A0B7KAL8-F1
#
_cell.length_a   1.000
_cell.length_b   1.000
_cell.length_c   1.000
_cell.angle_alpha   90.00
_cell.angle_beta   90.00
_cell.angle_gamma   90.00
#
_symmetry.space_group_name_H-M   'P 1'
#
loop_
_entity.id
_entity.type
_entity.pdbx_description
1 polymer ?
#
loop_
_entity_poly.entity_id
_entity_poly.type
_entity_poly.pdbx_seq_one_letter_code
_entity_poly.pdbx_strand_id
1 'polypeptide(L)'
;MQVRFLQNYWFDVGMYFPKFSILSFYYELVPPTKPRIRKLLYVLIAFTVACSLVTFLDATFWCRADIASNWSEDPDACSAFNSMTMMRIHWSMNFSTEVFNVIFPFPILRDLKLRKPREKIGLGVIFGLGLLTISVSIGRFINMATQGNNFDAYLWASSELYVSIMVVSSTALRPLLRKISHIANPNQTETVDQSILQTKSGGLRMETDAEAGSQVELGAE
;
A
#
# COMPACT_ATOMS: atom_id res chain seq x y z
N MET A 1 -18.29 14.47 27.99
CA MET A 1 -17.47 13.39 27.34
C MET A 1 -17.78 13.13 25.85
N GLN A 2 -18.79 13.77 25.23
CA GLN A 2 -19.19 13.52 23.83
C GLN A 2 -18.10 13.77 22.78
N VAL A 3 -17.25 14.79 22.98
CA VAL A 3 -16.14 15.11 22.08
C VAL A 3 -15.12 13.97 22.02
N ARG A 4 -14.87 13.26 23.12
CA ARG A 4 -13.91 12.15 23.19
C ARG A 4 -14.40 10.93 22.41
N PHE A 5 -15.71 10.66 22.45
CA PHE A 5 -16.31 9.59 21.67
C PHE A 5 -16.22 9.89 20.17
N LEU A 6 -16.63 11.10 19.76
CA LEU A 6 -16.56 11.50 18.35
C LEU A 6 -15.13 11.47 17.83
N GLN A 7 -14.17 11.90 18.64
CA GLN A 7 -12.75 11.81 18.32
C GLN A 7 -12.29 10.36 18.13
N ASN A 8 -12.67 9.44 19.02
CA ASN A 8 -12.30 8.03 18.90
C ASN A 8 -12.89 7.40 17.63
N TYR A 9 -14.16 7.69 17.35
CA TYR A 9 -14.84 7.20 16.16
C TYR A 9 -14.21 7.73 14.87
N TRP A 10 -13.89 9.03 14.82
CA TRP A 10 -13.20 9.63 13.69
C TRP A 10 -11.77 9.10 13.52
N PHE A 11 -11.11 8.82 14.64
CA PHE A 11 -9.78 8.21 14.64
C PHE A 11 -9.80 6.81 14.04
N ASP A 12 -10.75 5.95 14.44
CA ASP A 12 -10.90 4.61 13.88
C ASP A 12 -11.18 4.67 12.36
N VAL A 13 -12.10 5.53 11.91
CA VAL A 13 -12.37 5.74 10.48
C VAL A 13 -11.11 6.24 9.76
N GLY A 14 -10.42 7.22 10.34
CA GLY A 14 -9.19 7.79 9.82
C GLY A 14 -8.06 6.77 9.69
N MET A 15 -7.97 5.80 10.60
CA MET A 15 -6.97 4.73 10.52
C MET A 15 -7.21 3.75 9.37
N TYR A 16 -8.46 3.45 9.02
CA TYR A 16 -8.77 2.50 7.94
C TYR A 16 -8.75 3.13 6.55
N PHE A 17 -8.96 4.45 6.44
CA PHE A 17 -8.98 5.14 5.15
C PHE A 17 -7.67 4.99 4.33
N PRO A 18 -6.46 5.19 4.92
CA PRO A 18 -5.19 4.89 4.26
C PRO A 18 -5.11 3.44 3.74
N LYS A 19 -5.63 2.48 4.51
CA LYS A 19 -5.60 1.04 4.15
C LYS A 19 -6.47 0.76 2.92
N PHE A 20 -7.64 1.36 2.83
CA PHE A 20 -8.47 1.25 1.64
C PHE A 20 -7.84 1.91 0.42
N SER A 21 -7.16 3.05 0.62
CA SER A 21 -6.45 3.74 -0.46
C SER A 21 -5.33 2.87 -1.05
N ILE A 22 -4.49 2.25 -0.22
CA ILE A 22 -3.42 1.36 -0.72
C ILE A 22 -3.97 0.09 -1.38
N LEU A 23 -5.09 -0.46 -0.87
CA LEU A 23 -5.76 -1.60 -1.49
C LEU A 23 -6.36 -1.26 -2.85
N SER A 24 -6.94 -0.07 -3.02
CA SER A 24 -7.41 0.42 -4.31
C SER A 24 -6.25 0.56 -5.30
N PHE A 25 -5.12 1.07 -4.84
CA PHE A 25 -3.90 1.13 -5.65
C PHE A 25 -3.42 -0.28 -6.07
N TYR A 26 -3.49 -1.27 -5.17
CA TYR A 26 -3.17 -2.66 -5.51
C TYR A 26 -4.15 -3.27 -6.51
N TYR A 27 -5.42 -2.90 -6.46
CA TYR A 27 -6.44 -3.34 -7.41
C TYR A 27 -6.13 -2.90 -8.84
N GLU A 28 -5.66 -1.66 -9.01
CA GLU A 28 -5.19 -1.15 -10.29
C GLU A 28 -3.85 -1.77 -10.72
N LEU A 29 -2.95 -2.01 -9.76
CA LEU A 29 -1.61 -2.54 -10.04
C LEU A 29 -1.63 -4.01 -10.51
N VAL A 30 -2.57 -4.82 -10.00
CA VAL A 30 -2.64 -6.26 -10.32
C VAL A 30 -3.43 -6.47 -11.62
N PRO A 31 -2.76 -6.85 -12.73
CA PRO A 31 -3.46 -7.09 -13.98
C PRO A 31 -4.37 -8.32 -13.89
N PRO A 32 -5.46 -8.36 -14.67
CA PRO A 32 -6.42 -9.48 -14.67
C PRO A 32 -5.81 -10.81 -15.15
N THR A 33 -4.63 -10.77 -15.78
CA THR A 33 -3.90 -11.94 -16.28
C THR A 33 -3.35 -12.86 -15.17
N LYS A 34 -3.28 -12.40 -13.91
CA LYS A 34 -2.79 -13.19 -12.77
C LYS A 34 -3.93 -13.55 -11.78
N PRO A 35 -4.72 -14.61 -12.04
CA PRO A 35 -5.92 -14.92 -11.24
C PRO A 35 -5.61 -15.28 -9.77
N ARG A 36 -4.46 -15.90 -9.49
CA ARG A 36 -4.06 -16.26 -8.11
C ARG A 36 -3.83 -15.01 -7.24
N ILE A 37 -3.13 -14.01 -7.77
CA ILE A 37 -2.84 -12.77 -7.06
C ILE A 37 -4.10 -11.93 -6.90
N ARG A 38 -4.97 -11.90 -7.91
CA ARG A 38 -6.32 -11.29 -7.83
C ARG A 38 -7.15 -11.92 -6.69
N LYS A 39 -7.17 -13.25 -6.56
CA LYS A 39 -7.86 -13.92 -5.44
C LYS A 39 -7.28 -13.50 -4.09
N LEU A 40 -5.95 -13.47 -3.95
CA LEU A 40 -5.30 -13.02 -2.71
C LEU A 40 -5.66 -11.57 -2.38
N LEU A 41 -5.72 -10.70 -3.38
CA LEU A 41 -6.14 -9.31 -3.21
C LEU A 41 -7.58 -9.21 -2.70
N TYR A 42 -8.51 -9.95 -3.30
CA TYR A 42 -9.90 -9.95 -2.83
C TYR A 42 -10.03 -10.46 -1.39
N VAL A 43 -9.26 -11.49 -1.02
CA VAL A 43 -9.20 -11.98 0.37
C VAL A 43 -8.70 -10.87 1.30
N LEU A 44 -7.65 -10.15 0.91
CA LEU A 44 -7.10 -9.05 1.70
C LEU A 44 -8.07 -7.86 1.84
N ILE A 45 -8.77 -7.50 0.76
CA ILE A 45 -9.82 -6.47 0.78
C ILE A 45 -10.95 -6.91 1.71
N ALA A 46 -11.47 -8.13 1.54
CA ALA A 46 -12.53 -8.66 2.38
C ALA A 46 -12.13 -8.70 3.86
N PHE A 47 -10.89 -9.12 4.16
CA PHE A 47 -10.34 -9.12 5.51
C PHE A 47 -10.28 -7.71 6.11
N THR A 48 -9.79 -6.73 5.35
CA THR A 48 -9.67 -5.33 5.81
C THR A 48 -11.04 -4.70 6.03
N VAL A 49 -12.00 -4.95 5.12
CA VAL A 49 -13.39 -4.54 5.28
C VAL A 49 -13.99 -5.17 6.54
N ALA A 50 -13.82 -6.47 6.73
CA ALA A 50 -14.32 -7.16 7.93
C ALA A 50 -13.73 -6.58 9.22
N CYS A 51 -12.41 -6.32 9.27
CA CYS A 51 -11.76 -5.70 10.43
C CYS A 51 -12.32 -4.29 10.70
N SER A 52 -12.53 -3.49 9.66
CA SER A 52 -13.12 -2.15 9.80
C SER A 52 -14.55 -2.20 10.33
N LEU A 53 -15.36 -3.15 9.84
CA LEU A 53 -16.74 -3.35 10.29
C LEU A 53 -16.77 -3.82 11.75
N VAL A 54 -15.91 -4.76 12.13
CA VAL A 54 -15.83 -5.21 13.54
C VAL A 54 -15.42 -4.06 14.45
N THR A 55 -14.39 -3.29 14.07
CA THR A 55 -13.96 -2.11 14.87
C THR A 55 -15.10 -1.11 15.03
N PHE A 56 -15.86 -0.87 13.96
CA PHE A 56 -17.00 0.04 13.97
C PHE A 56 -18.17 -0.45 14.82
N LEU A 57 -18.50 -1.74 14.71
CA LEU A 57 -19.54 -2.38 15.49
C LEU A 57 -19.16 -2.43 16.97
N ASP A 58 -17.92 -2.77 17.29
CA ASP A 58 -17.39 -2.75 18.65
C ASP A 58 -17.45 -1.32 19.20
N ALA A 59 -16.98 -0.31 18.45
CA ALA A 59 -17.08 1.11 18.85
C ALA A 59 -18.52 1.56 19.16
N THR A 60 -19.51 1.01 18.44
CA THR A 60 -20.92 1.40 18.58
C THR A 60 -21.64 0.60 19.67
N PHE A 61 -21.36 -0.70 19.77
CA PHE A 61 -22.15 -1.67 20.55
C PHE A 61 -21.40 -2.27 21.75
N TRP A 62 -20.19 -1.81 22.09
CA TRP A 62 -19.39 -2.38 23.19
C TRP A 62 -20.18 -2.52 24.50
N CYS A 63 -20.96 -1.50 24.87
CA CYS A 63 -21.73 -1.47 26.11
C CYS A 63 -23.15 -2.05 26.00
N ARG A 64 -23.42 -2.81 24.92
CA ARG A 64 -24.55 -3.73 24.67
C ARG A 64 -25.98 -3.20 24.79
N ALA A 65 -26.36 -2.56 25.90
CA ALA A 65 -27.74 -2.19 26.24
C ALA A 65 -27.97 -0.67 26.35
N ASP A 66 -26.95 0.13 26.68
CA ASP A 66 -27.09 1.58 26.78
C ASP A 66 -26.00 2.28 25.96
N ILE A 67 -26.34 2.65 24.72
CA ILE A 67 -25.48 3.53 23.92
C ILE A 67 -25.25 4.84 24.69
N ALA A 68 -26.24 5.28 25.48
CA ALA A 68 -26.16 6.44 26.36
C ALA A 68 -25.05 6.32 27.43
N SER A 69 -24.70 5.11 27.84
CA SER A 69 -23.63 4.85 28.82
C SER A 69 -22.25 5.20 28.29
N ASN A 70 -22.01 5.14 26.97
CA ASN A 70 -20.73 5.55 26.38
C ASN A 70 -20.43 7.06 26.57
N TRP A 71 -21.46 7.86 26.85
CA TRP A 71 -21.35 9.31 27.10
C TRP A 71 -21.64 9.69 28.55
N SER A 72 -21.96 8.71 29.41
CA SER A 72 -22.26 8.94 30.83
C SER A 72 -21.02 9.46 31.56
N GLU A 73 -21.24 10.32 32.55
CA GLU A 73 -20.17 10.88 33.39
C GLU A 73 -19.81 9.98 34.58
N ASP A 74 -20.52 8.87 34.75
CA ASP A 74 -20.26 7.92 35.82
C ASP A 74 -18.93 7.16 35.62
N PRO A 75 -18.01 7.18 36.60
CA PRO A 75 -16.74 6.48 36.51
C PRO A 75 -16.87 4.94 36.53
N ASP A 76 -17.99 4.41 37.04
CA ASP A 76 -18.32 2.98 37.04
C ASP A 76 -19.13 2.54 35.80
N ALA A 77 -19.53 3.50 34.94
CA ALA A 77 -20.25 3.18 33.72
C ALA A 77 -19.34 2.49 32.69
N CYS A 78 -19.92 1.60 31.89
CA CYS A 78 -19.20 0.95 30.81
C CYS A 78 -18.67 2.01 29.83
N SER A 79 -17.34 2.07 29.70
CA SER A 79 -16.67 2.94 28.74
C SER A 79 -15.90 2.10 27.73
N ALA A 80 -16.31 2.14 26.46
CA ALA A 80 -15.59 1.51 25.36
C ALA A 80 -14.11 1.95 25.32
N PHE A 81 -13.84 3.21 25.65
CA PHE A 81 -12.51 3.82 25.55
C PHE A 81 -11.53 3.35 26.63
N ASN A 82 -12.01 3.02 27.83
CA ASN A 82 -11.15 2.59 28.94
C ASN A 82 -10.93 1.06 28.98
N SER A 83 -11.65 0.32 28.12
CA SER A 83 -11.54 -1.12 28.04
C SER A 83 -10.24 -1.56 27.35
N MET A 84 -9.26 -2.00 28.16
CA MET A 84 -8.01 -2.57 27.67
C MET A 84 -8.25 -3.78 26.73
N THR A 85 -9.33 -4.53 26.93
CA THR A 85 -9.69 -5.66 26.06
C THR A 85 -10.07 -5.21 24.65
N MET A 86 -10.94 -4.21 24.53
CA MET A 86 -11.37 -3.65 23.23
C MET A 86 -10.17 -3.11 22.45
N MET A 87 -9.34 -2.36 23.17
CA MET A 87 -8.14 -1.74 22.64
C MET A 87 -7.12 -2.76 22.11
N ARG A 88 -6.91 -3.89 22.82
CA ARG A 88 -6.07 -4.99 22.35
C ARG A 88 -6.62 -5.61 21.06
N ILE A 89 -7.94 -5.79 20.98
CA ILE A 89 -8.61 -6.34 19.79
C ILE A 89 -8.42 -5.38 18.61
N HIS A 90 -8.76 -4.09 18.78
CA HIS A 90 -8.62 -3.07 17.74
C HIS A 90 -7.17 -2.94 17.27
N TRP A 91 -6.22 -2.92 18.20
CA TRP A 91 -4.80 -2.89 17.87
C TRP A 91 -4.39 -4.14 17.08
N SER A 92 -4.79 -5.34 17.50
CA SER A 92 -4.42 -6.57 16.82
C SER A 92 -4.97 -6.66 15.39
N MET A 93 -6.20 -6.19 15.16
CA MET A 93 -6.82 -6.13 13.84
C MET A 93 -6.09 -5.11 12.94
N ASN A 94 -5.86 -3.91 13.46
CA ASN A 94 -5.11 -2.87 12.78
C ASN A 94 -3.71 -3.36 12.38
N PHE A 95 -2.96 -3.90 13.34
CA PHE A 95 -1.62 -4.45 13.13
C PHE A 95 -1.60 -5.59 12.09
N SER A 96 -2.57 -6.51 12.17
CA SER A 96 -2.67 -7.62 11.22
C SER A 96 -2.92 -7.13 9.79
N THR A 97 -3.80 -6.14 9.62
CA THR A 97 -4.04 -5.54 8.29
C THR A 97 -2.80 -4.85 7.72
N GLU A 98 -2.01 -4.16 8.56
CA GLU A 98 -0.74 -3.56 8.16
C GLU A 98 0.26 -4.62 7.68
N VAL A 99 0.44 -5.69 8.47
CA VAL A 99 1.34 -6.79 8.12
C VAL A 99 0.95 -7.43 6.79
N PHE A 100 -0.33 -7.71 6.56
CA PHE A 100 -0.77 -8.29 5.29
C PHE A 100 -0.61 -7.34 4.11
N ASN A 101 -0.87 -6.04 4.28
CA ASN A 101 -0.63 -5.03 3.25
C ASN A 101 0.86 -4.99 2.85
N VAL A 102 1.78 -5.12 3.82
CA VAL A 102 3.22 -5.16 3.55
C VAL A 102 3.64 -6.44 2.85
N ILE A 103 3.07 -7.59 3.21
CA ILE A 103 3.42 -8.90 2.62
C ILE A 103 2.85 -9.06 1.21
N PHE A 104 1.66 -8.50 0.93
CA PHE A 104 0.96 -8.65 -0.35
C PHE A 104 1.79 -8.33 -1.62
N PRO A 105 2.59 -7.24 -1.69
CA PRO A 105 3.39 -6.95 -2.89
C PRO A 105 4.55 -7.93 -3.12
N PHE A 106 4.98 -8.73 -2.13
CA PHE A 106 6.15 -9.61 -2.28
C PHE A 106 5.97 -10.73 -3.32
N PRO A 107 4.86 -11.51 -3.32
CA PRO A 107 4.59 -12.51 -4.35
C PRO A 107 4.64 -11.94 -5.77
N ILE A 108 4.08 -10.73 -5.97
CA ILE A 108 4.07 -10.05 -7.27
C ILE A 108 5.51 -9.79 -7.76
N LEU A 109 6.38 -9.39 -6.84
CA LEU A 109 7.75 -9.00 -7.13
C LEU A 109 8.70 -10.17 -7.30
N ARG A 110 8.40 -11.35 -6.73
CA ARG A 110 9.19 -12.57 -7.00
C ARG A 110 8.99 -13.10 -8.41
N ASP A 111 7.78 -12.98 -8.95
CA ASP A 111 7.48 -13.37 -10.33
C ASP A 111 8.14 -12.45 -11.36
N LEU A 112 8.31 -11.18 -11.02
CA LEU A 112 8.88 -10.17 -11.90
C LEU A 112 10.40 -10.19 -11.72
N LYS A 113 11.15 -10.80 -12.65
CA LYS A 113 12.62 -10.67 -12.67
C LYS A 113 12.99 -9.20 -12.85
N LEU A 114 13.18 -8.48 -11.74
CA LEU A 114 13.47 -7.05 -11.69
C LEU A 114 14.86 -6.78 -12.28
N ARG A 115 14.92 -6.61 -13.60
CA ARG A 115 16.15 -6.28 -14.35
C ARG A 115 16.58 -4.83 -14.15
N LYS A 116 15.66 -3.91 -13.77
CA LYS A 116 15.95 -2.48 -13.67
C LYS A 116 16.22 -2.04 -12.21
N PRO A 117 17.29 -1.29 -11.94
CA PRO A 117 17.62 -0.82 -10.58
C PRO A 117 16.51 0.05 -9.95
N ARG A 118 15.76 0.77 -10.79
CA ARG A 118 14.63 1.62 -10.36
C ARG A 118 13.48 0.82 -9.72
N GLU A 119 13.27 -0.44 -10.11
CA GLU A 119 12.24 -1.31 -9.52
C GLU A 119 12.69 -1.92 -8.19
N LYS A 120 14.01 -2.02 -7.95
CA LYS A 120 14.56 -2.43 -6.65
C LYS A 120 14.44 -1.32 -5.61
N ILE A 121 14.76 -0.07 -5.99
CA ILE A 121 14.50 1.12 -5.17
C ILE A 121 12.98 1.25 -4.94
N GLY A 122 12.23 0.96 -6.00
CA GLY A 122 10.87 0.44 -6.00
C GLY A 122 10.47 -0.30 -4.70
N LEU A 123 10.86 -1.55 -4.67
CA LEU A 123 10.52 -2.43 -3.58
C LEU A 123 11.05 -1.94 -2.22
N GLY A 124 12.28 -1.42 -2.16
CA GLY A 124 12.92 -0.98 -0.92
C GLY A 124 12.14 0.12 -0.19
N VAL A 125 11.62 1.12 -0.91
CA VAL A 125 10.80 2.18 -0.29
C VAL A 125 9.49 1.63 0.26
N ILE A 126 8.78 0.76 -0.48
CA ILE A 126 7.49 0.20 -0.01
C ILE A 126 7.73 -0.66 1.23
N PHE A 127 8.82 -1.43 1.25
CA PHE A 127 9.21 -2.23 2.40
C PHE A 127 9.57 -1.36 3.60
N GLY A 128 10.38 -0.31 3.41
CA GLY A 128 10.75 0.61 4.48
C GLY A 128 9.54 1.34 5.07
N LEU A 129 8.62 1.77 4.22
CA LEU A 129 7.36 2.38 4.64
C LEU A 129 6.49 1.41 5.46
N GLY A 130 6.41 0.14 5.05
CA GLY A 130 5.72 -0.90 5.81
C GLY A 130 6.35 -1.22 7.17
N LEU A 131 7.68 -1.30 7.24
CA LEU A 131 8.38 -1.50 8.50
C LEU A 131 8.20 -0.31 9.45
N LEU A 132 8.15 0.91 8.90
CA LEU A 132 7.91 2.12 9.68
C LEU A 132 6.53 2.08 10.36
N THR A 133 5.46 1.75 9.62
CA THR A 133 4.11 1.68 10.20
C THR A 133 4.01 0.60 11.28
N ILE A 134 4.58 -0.58 11.02
CA ILE A 134 4.65 -1.68 12.00
C ILE A 134 5.39 -1.23 13.28
N SER A 135 6.53 -0.54 13.13
CA SER A 135 7.33 -0.08 14.28
C SER A 135 6.57 0.94 15.14
N VAL A 136 5.88 1.91 14.52
CA VAL A 136 5.07 2.89 15.24
C VAL A 136 3.88 2.21 15.95
N SER A 137 3.24 1.24 15.28
CA SER A 137 2.11 0.50 15.87
C SER A 137 2.53 -0.33 17.10
N ILE A 138 3.73 -0.93 17.08
CA ILE A 138 4.31 -1.62 18.24
C ILE A 138 4.63 -0.62 19.36
N GLY A 139 5.22 0.54 19.02
CA GLY A 139 5.51 1.61 19.99
C GLY A 139 4.26 2.07 20.74
N ARG A 140 3.14 2.27 20.00
CA ARG A 140 1.83 2.58 20.59
C ARG A 140 1.39 1.50 21.58
N PHE A 141 1.48 0.22 21.21
CA PHE A 141 1.06 -0.88 22.08
C PHE A 141 1.88 -0.94 23.37
N ILE A 142 3.21 -0.79 23.28
CA ILE A 142 4.10 -0.80 24.45
C ILE A 142 3.79 0.38 25.37
N ASN A 143 3.67 1.60 24.82
CA ASN A 143 3.35 2.78 25.61
C ASN A 143 2.01 2.61 26.33
N MET A 144 1.01 2.09 25.63
CA MET A 144 -0.32 1.84 26.16
C MET A 144 -0.36 0.73 27.22
N ALA A 145 0.47 -0.32 27.07
CA ALA A 145 0.58 -1.40 28.04
C ALA A 145 1.31 -0.97 29.32
N THR A 146 2.23 0.00 29.23
CA THR A 146 3.08 0.45 30.35
C THR A 146 2.48 1.63 31.09
N GLN A 147 1.89 2.59 30.37
CA GLN A 147 1.37 3.83 30.93
C GLN A 147 -0.17 3.88 30.97
N GLY A 148 -0.86 2.95 30.29
CA GLY A 148 -2.31 3.02 30.15
C GLY A 148 -2.76 4.11 29.18
N ASN A 149 -3.98 4.59 29.34
CA ASN A 149 -4.65 5.49 28.40
C ASN A 149 -4.38 6.97 28.72
N ASN A 150 -3.10 7.34 28.79
CA ASN A 150 -2.63 8.69 29.11
C ASN A 150 -2.46 9.57 27.87
N PHE A 151 -2.09 10.84 28.07
CA PHE A 151 -1.80 11.79 26.98
C PHE A 151 -0.83 11.23 25.93
N ASP A 152 0.18 10.48 26.35
CA ASP A 152 1.17 9.83 25.47
C ASP A 152 0.52 8.85 24.47
N ALA A 153 -0.52 8.12 24.88
CA ALA A 153 -1.20 7.19 23.98
C ALA A 153 -1.86 7.93 22.80
N TYR A 154 -2.36 9.14 23.03
CA TYR A 154 -2.90 9.99 21.96
C TYR A 154 -1.84 10.53 21.02
N LEU A 155 -0.63 10.85 21.53
CA LEU A 155 0.50 11.24 20.69
C LEU A 155 0.94 10.09 19.79
N TRP A 156 1.07 8.89 20.35
CA TRP A 156 1.40 7.69 19.58
C TRP A 156 0.33 7.38 18.52
N ALA A 157 -0.94 7.41 18.91
CA ALA A 157 -2.07 7.21 17.99
C ALA A 157 -2.06 8.24 16.83
N SER A 158 -1.85 9.52 17.13
CA SER A 158 -1.78 10.57 16.11
C SER A 158 -0.58 10.40 15.18
N SER A 159 0.58 10.03 15.73
CA SER A 159 1.77 9.75 14.94
C SER A 159 1.58 8.59 13.96
N GLU A 160 0.89 7.53 14.39
CA GLU A 160 0.56 6.38 13.54
C GLU A 160 -0.33 6.80 12.36
N LEU A 161 -1.32 7.64 12.61
CA LEU A 161 -2.20 8.18 11.57
C LEU A 161 -1.43 9.02 10.55
N TYR A 162 -0.58 9.94 11.01
CA TYR A 162 0.22 10.80 10.12
C TYR A 162 1.20 10.00 9.28
N VAL A 163 1.90 9.04 9.89
CA VAL A 163 2.82 8.15 9.18
C VAL A 163 2.08 7.34 8.12
N SER A 164 0.89 6.81 8.45
CA SER A 164 0.07 6.04 7.50
C SER A 164 -0.34 6.89 6.28
N ILE A 165 -0.74 8.15 6.48
CA ILE A 165 -1.09 9.07 5.38
C ILE A 165 0.13 9.40 4.52
N MET A 166 1.29 9.65 5.14
CA MET A 166 2.54 9.92 4.42
C MET A 166 2.95 8.72 3.56
N VAL A 167 2.83 7.50 4.11
CA VAL A 167 3.11 6.24 3.41
C VAL A 167 2.21 6.10 2.19
N VAL A 168 0.91 6.25 2.36
CA VAL A 168 -0.06 6.14 1.25
C VAL A 168 0.20 7.18 0.18
N SER A 169 0.41 8.44 0.57
CA SER A 169 0.73 9.53 -0.36
C SER A 169 2.02 9.23 -1.15
N SER A 170 3.02 8.66 -0.50
CA SER A 170 4.29 8.25 -1.14
C SER A 170 4.10 7.09 -2.12
N THR A 171 3.22 6.13 -1.80
CA THR A 171 2.89 5.02 -2.70
C THR A 171 2.13 5.48 -3.94
N ALA A 172 1.18 6.41 -3.79
CA ALA A 172 0.38 6.97 -4.87
C ALA A 172 1.18 7.92 -5.80
N LEU A 173 2.14 8.66 -5.25
CA LEU A 173 2.96 9.62 -6.01
C LEU A 173 3.93 8.93 -6.99
N ARG A 174 4.23 7.65 -6.74
CA ARG A 174 5.24 6.88 -7.46
C ARG A 174 5.00 6.68 -8.96
N PRO A 175 3.82 6.24 -9.43
CA PRO A 175 3.51 6.19 -10.86
C PRO A 175 3.56 7.57 -11.52
N LEU A 176 3.18 8.63 -10.80
CA LEU A 176 3.21 10.00 -11.31
C LEU A 176 4.65 10.51 -11.49
N LEU A 177 5.54 10.25 -10.53
CA LEU A 177 6.96 10.60 -10.65
C LEU A 177 7.64 9.88 -11.82
N ARG A 178 7.22 8.65 -12.15
CA ARG A 178 7.71 7.95 -13.35
C ARG A 178 7.28 8.67 -14.63
N LYS A 179 6.04 9.15 -14.70
CA LYS A 179 5.52 9.88 -15.86
C LYS A 179 6.23 11.23 -16.01
N ILE A 180 6.40 11.97 -14.92
CA ILE A 180 7.10 13.27 -14.91
C ILE A 180 8.59 13.10 -15.26
N SER A 181 9.27 12.09 -14.71
CA SER A 181 10.67 11.78 -15.06
C SER A 181 10.85 11.43 -16.53
N HIS A 182 9.86 10.77 -17.15
CA HIS A 182 9.90 10.43 -18.57
C HIS A 182 9.63 11.66 -19.46
N ILE A 183 8.83 12.62 -18.98
CA ILE A 183 8.56 13.88 -19.66
C ILE A 183 9.74 14.85 -19.51
N ALA A 184 10.38 14.89 -18.34
CA ALA A 184 11.50 15.77 -18.03
C ALA A 184 12.84 15.33 -18.66
N ASN A 185 12.94 14.08 -19.12
CA ASN A 185 14.12 13.57 -19.83
C ASN A 185 13.73 13.01 -21.21
N PRO A 186 13.32 13.87 -22.16
CA PRO A 186 12.93 13.45 -23.51
C PRO A 186 14.09 12.81 -24.30
N ASN A 187 15.34 13.10 -23.93
CA ASN A 187 16.56 12.66 -24.62
C ASN A 187 16.77 11.13 -24.63
N GLN A 188 16.08 10.35 -23.78
CA GLN A 188 16.12 8.89 -23.84
C GLN A 188 15.18 8.28 -24.89
N THR A 189 14.14 9.00 -25.32
CA THR A 189 13.19 8.50 -26.32
C THR A 189 13.80 8.60 -27.71
N GLU A 190 14.52 9.68 -28.00
CA GLU A 190 15.23 9.87 -29.28
C GLU A 190 16.35 8.83 -29.49
N THR A 191 17.06 8.41 -28.43
CA THR A 191 18.13 7.40 -28.56
C THR A 191 17.59 5.98 -28.77
N VAL A 192 16.42 5.64 -28.20
CA VAL A 192 15.78 4.33 -28.42
C VAL A 192 15.15 4.27 -29.82
N ASP A 193 14.48 5.32 -30.27
CA ASP A 193 13.96 5.37 -31.65
C ASP A 193 15.09 5.42 -32.69
N GLN A 194 16.16 6.18 -32.47
CA GLN A 194 17.32 6.18 -33.39
C GLN A 194 18.04 4.83 -33.43
N SER A 195 18.19 4.13 -32.30
CA SER A 195 18.82 2.80 -32.30
C SER A 195 17.95 1.73 -32.95
N ILE A 196 16.62 1.81 -32.80
CA ILE A 196 15.67 0.92 -33.50
C ILE A 196 15.67 1.23 -35.01
N LEU A 197 15.70 2.50 -35.42
CA LEU A 197 15.77 2.91 -36.82
C LEU A 197 17.12 2.56 -37.48
N GLN A 198 18.24 2.71 -36.78
CA GLN A 198 19.57 2.28 -37.25
C GLN A 198 19.66 0.76 -37.39
N THR A 199 19.08 -0.01 -36.45
CA THR A 199 19.03 -1.48 -36.55
C THR A 199 18.17 -1.93 -37.73
N LYS A 200 17.03 -1.25 -37.98
CA LYS A 200 16.13 -1.54 -39.11
C LYS A 200 16.73 -1.13 -40.45
N SER A 201 17.45 -0.01 -40.51
CA SER A 201 18.18 0.44 -41.70
C SER A 201 19.41 -0.41 -42.00
N GLY A 202 20.09 -0.94 -40.97
CA GLY A 202 21.22 -1.87 -41.13
C GLY A 202 20.79 -3.25 -41.63
N GLY A 203 19.65 -3.76 -41.13
CA GLY A 203 19.08 -5.03 -41.61
C GLY A 203 18.63 -4.98 -43.07
N LEU A 204 17.98 -3.88 -43.49
CA LEU A 204 17.51 -3.72 -44.87
C LEU A 204 18.66 -3.60 -45.89
N ARG A 205 19.82 -3.06 -45.46
CA ARG A 205 21.02 -2.90 -46.28
C ARG A 205 21.79 -4.22 -46.46
N MET A 206 21.83 -5.07 -45.44
CA MET A 206 22.38 -6.43 -45.57
C MET A 206 21.52 -7.34 -46.46
N GLU A 207 20.19 -7.20 -46.43
CA GLU A 207 19.28 -8.00 -47.25
C GLU A 207 19.41 -7.64 -48.74
N THR A 208 19.59 -6.35 -49.07
CA THR A 208 19.83 -5.89 -50.45
C THR A 208 21.21 -6.30 -50.99
N ASP A 209 22.26 -6.30 -50.16
CA ASP A 209 23.59 -6.74 -50.57
C ASP A 209 23.66 -8.28 -50.76
N ALA A 210 22.89 -9.05 -49.98
CA ALA A 210 22.77 -10.51 -50.14
C ALA A 210 22.00 -10.89 -51.42
N GLU A 211 20.94 -10.17 -51.77
CA GLU A 211 20.16 -10.39 -53.01
C GLU A 211 20.97 -10.00 -54.25
N ALA A 212 21.79 -8.94 -54.17
CA ALA A 212 22.71 -8.56 -55.24
C ALA A 212 23.85 -9.57 -55.44
N GLY A 213 24.37 -10.17 -54.36
CA GLY A 213 25.38 -11.24 -54.44
C GLY A 213 24.84 -12.52 -55.08
N SER A 214 23.60 -12.91 -54.77
CA SER A 214 22.97 -14.11 -55.33
C SER A 214 22.60 -13.97 -56.82
N GLN A 215 22.33 -12.76 -57.32
CA GLN A 215 22.03 -12.52 -58.74
C GLN A 215 23.28 -12.59 -59.63
N VAL A 216 24.48 -12.32 -59.09
CA VAL A 216 25.73 -12.34 -59.84
C VAL A 216 26.24 -13.78 -60.09
N GLU A 217 25.97 -14.73 -59.19
CA GLU A 217 26.36 -16.14 -59.40
C GLU A 217 25.45 -16.89 -60.40
N LEU A 218 24.22 -16.43 -60.64
CA LEU A 218 23.27 -17.09 -61.56
C LEU A 218 23.41 -16.64 -63.03
N GLY A 219 24.32 -15.71 -63.35
CA GLY A 219 24.56 -15.19 -64.69
C GLY A 219 25.90 -15.61 -65.32
N ALA A 220 26.62 -16.55 -64.71
CA ALA A 220 27.99 -16.94 -65.10
C ALA A 220 28.12 -18.39 -65.62
N GLU A 221 27.04 -18.99 -66.11
CA GLU A 221 27.05 -20.25 -66.87
C GLU A 221 26.46 -20.09 -68.28
#